data_AF-A0A178WP24-F1
#
_entry.id   AF-A0A178WP24-F1
#
_cell.length_a   1.000
_cell.length_b   1.000
_cell.length_c   1.000
_cell.angle_alpha   90.00
_cell.angle_beta   90.00
_cell.angle_gamma   90.00
#
_symmetry.space_group_name_H-M   'P 1'
#
loop_
_entity.id
_entity.type
_entity.pdbx_description
1 polymer ?
#
loop_
_entity_poly.entity_id
_entity_poly.type
_entity_poly.pdbx_seq_one_letter_code
_entity_poly.pdbx_strand_id
1 'polypeptide(L)'
;MKGIPSSSNQILNQDLVEDQSFELEDWLPITASRNANWYYSAFHNVTAIVGAGVLGLPYAMSELGWGPGVVGLILSWVITLYTFWQMIEMHEMFEGKRFDRYHELGQAAFGKKLGLYIVVPLQLLVETSACIVYMVTGGESLKKIHQLSVGDYECKKLKIQHFILIFASSQFVLSLLKNFNSISGVSLVAAVMSMR
;
A
#
# COMPACT_ATOMS: atom_id res chain seq x y z
N MET A 1 32.18 -34.73 -8.59
CA MET A 1 32.08 -34.54 -7.12
C MET A 1 31.99 -33.05 -6.84
N LYS A 2 30.79 -32.51 -6.55
CA LYS A 2 30.65 -31.12 -6.06
C LYS A 2 31.09 -31.12 -4.60
N GLY A 3 32.21 -30.47 -4.30
CA GLY A 3 32.76 -30.38 -2.95
C GLY A 3 31.73 -29.74 -2.01
N ILE A 4 31.54 -30.35 -0.85
CA ILE A 4 30.73 -29.80 0.24
C ILE A 4 31.46 -28.53 0.71
N PRO A 5 30.84 -27.34 0.66
CA PRO A 5 31.50 -26.10 1.08
C PRO A 5 31.86 -26.17 2.58
N SER A 6 33.09 -25.77 2.91
CA SER A 6 33.59 -25.64 4.30
C SER A 6 32.69 -24.72 5.14
N SER A 7 32.41 -25.09 6.39
CA SER A 7 31.59 -24.33 7.35
C SER A 7 32.00 -22.84 7.43
N SER A 8 33.29 -22.55 7.38
CA SER A 8 33.81 -21.17 7.40
C SER A 8 33.39 -20.34 6.18
N ASN A 9 33.25 -20.97 5.01
CA ASN A 9 32.76 -20.29 3.81
C ASN A 9 31.24 -20.07 3.86
N GLN A 10 30.49 -20.88 4.59
CA GLN A 10 29.05 -20.66 4.76
C GLN A 10 28.76 -19.50 5.70
N ILE A 11 29.50 -19.39 6.80
CA ILE A 11 29.41 -18.28 7.76
C ILE A 11 29.78 -16.96 7.06
N LEU A 12 30.91 -16.92 6.37
CA LEU A 12 31.36 -15.71 5.68
C LEU A 12 30.40 -15.25 4.55
N ASN A 13 29.77 -16.19 3.84
CA ASN A 13 28.73 -15.85 2.86
C ASN A 13 27.43 -15.37 3.52
N GLN A 14 27.13 -15.84 4.73
CA GLN A 14 25.94 -15.43 5.46
C GLN A 14 26.11 -14.01 6.03
N ASP A 15 27.29 -13.73 6.60
CA ASP A 15 27.66 -12.39 7.10
C ASP A 15 27.63 -11.36 5.95
N LEU A 16 28.17 -11.70 4.78
CA LEU A 16 28.16 -10.81 3.60
C LEU A 16 26.74 -10.55 3.06
N VAL A 17 25.85 -11.55 3.11
CA VAL A 17 24.46 -11.40 2.66
C VAL A 17 23.65 -10.57 3.66
N GLU A 18 23.94 -10.70 4.94
CA GLU A 18 23.31 -9.94 6.02
C GLU A 18 23.73 -8.46 5.97
N ASP A 19 25.02 -8.19 5.77
CA ASP A 19 25.57 -6.84 5.61
C ASP A 19 24.99 -6.14 4.35
N GLN A 20 24.93 -6.86 3.23
CA GLN A 20 24.27 -6.35 2.01
C GLN A 20 22.77 -6.09 2.22
N SER A 21 22.07 -6.92 2.98
CA SER A 21 20.64 -6.71 3.25
C SER A 21 20.39 -5.49 4.13
N PHE A 22 21.27 -5.25 5.12
CA PHE A 22 21.23 -4.09 5.99
C PHE A 22 21.49 -2.79 5.20
N GLU A 23 22.51 -2.77 4.34
CA GLU A 23 22.77 -1.63 3.45
C GLU A 23 21.60 -1.34 2.48
N LEU A 24 20.95 -2.38 1.98
CA LEU A 24 19.77 -2.26 1.12
C LEU A 24 18.56 -1.67 1.85
N GLU A 25 18.34 -2.04 3.12
CA GLU A 25 17.28 -1.47 3.95
C GLU A 25 17.54 0.01 4.27
N ASP A 26 18.77 0.39 4.58
CA ASP A 26 19.15 1.78 4.87
C ASP A 26 19.12 2.67 3.63
N TRP A 27 19.33 2.10 2.43
CA TRP A 27 19.18 2.81 1.17
C TRP A 27 17.70 3.07 0.79
N LEU A 28 16.78 2.19 1.18
CA LEU A 28 15.38 2.32 0.79
C LEU A 28 14.67 3.41 1.60
N PRO A 29 14.09 4.44 0.96
CA PRO A 29 13.57 5.63 1.66
C PRO A 29 12.44 5.33 2.66
N ILE A 30 11.81 4.15 2.59
CA ILE A 30 10.76 3.71 3.53
C ILE A 30 11.32 3.04 4.80
N THR A 31 12.53 2.48 4.74
CA THR A 31 13.21 1.78 5.86
C THR A 31 14.43 2.56 6.40
N ALA A 32 14.94 3.54 5.63
CA ALA A 32 16.10 4.38 5.94
C ALA A 32 15.95 5.27 7.19
N SER A 33 14.72 5.54 7.65
CA SER A 33 14.47 6.35 8.84
C SER A 33 13.46 5.67 9.75
N ARG A 34 13.95 5.12 10.87
CA ARG A 34 13.14 4.40 11.88
C ARG A 34 12.75 5.28 13.08
N ASN A 35 12.52 6.57 12.86
CA ASN A 35 12.21 7.53 13.94
C ASN A 35 10.69 7.86 14.08
N ALA A 36 9.81 6.94 13.70
CA ALA A 36 8.37 7.14 13.70
C ALA A 36 7.72 6.68 15.00
N ASN A 37 6.86 7.52 15.59
CA ASN A 37 6.08 7.14 16.76
C ASN A 37 4.88 6.25 16.38
N TRP A 38 4.38 5.48 17.35
CA TRP A 38 3.26 4.53 17.16
C TRP A 38 1.99 5.21 16.63
N TYR A 39 1.71 6.44 17.06
CA TYR A 39 0.52 7.17 16.64
C TYR A 39 0.62 7.63 15.18
N TYR A 40 1.79 8.05 14.69
CA TYR A 40 1.98 8.34 13.26
C TYR A 40 1.70 7.12 12.40
N SER A 41 2.22 5.96 12.83
CA SER A 41 1.97 4.67 12.15
C SER A 41 0.49 4.31 12.12
N ALA A 42 -0.23 4.53 13.22
CA ALA A 42 -1.67 4.32 13.29
C ALA A 42 -2.44 5.23 12.32
N PHE A 43 -2.12 6.53 12.27
CA PHE A 43 -2.77 7.48 11.35
C PHE A 43 -2.51 7.13 9.88
N HIS A 44 -1.28 6.75 9.53
CA HIS A 44 -0.95 6.32 8.18
C HIS A 44 -1.70 5.05 7.79
N ASN A 45 -1.79 4.07 8.68
CA ASN A 45 -2.59 2.86 8.44
C ASN A 45 -4.07 3.15 8.25
N VAL A 46 -4.66 4.01 9.08
CA VAL A 46 -6.06 4.41 8.91
C VAL A 46 -6.26 5.10 7.57
N THR A 47 -5.37 6.01 7.17
CA THR A 47 -5.47 6.72 5.89
C THR A 47 -5.28 5.77 4.70
N ALA A 48 -4.41 4.76 4.82
CA ALA A 48 -4.22 3.75 3.79
C ALA A 48 -5.45 2.85 3.59
N ILE A 49 -6.18 2.56 4.68
CA ILE A 49 -7.39 1.73 4.65
C ILE A 49 -8.62 2.56 4.24
N VAL A 50 -8.74 3.79 4.75
CA VAL A 50 -9.82 4.73 4.46
C VAL A 50 -9.53 5.41 3.12
N GLY A 51 -9.78 4.68 2.04
CA GLY A 51 -9.63 5.20 0.68
C GLY A 51 -10.76 4.78 -0.24
N ALA A 52 -10.43 4.50 -1.50
CA ALA A 52 -11.42 4.24 -2.55
C ALA A 52 -12.39 3.08 -2.20
N GLY A 53 -11.95 2.09 -1.43
CA GLY A 53 -12.79 0.97 -0.98
C GLY A 53 -13.97 1.39 -0.08
N VAL A 54 -13.79 2.43 0.76
CA VAL A 54 -14.85 2.92 1.66
C VAL A 54 -15.91 3.73 0.90
N LEU A 55 -15.56 4.32 -0.25
CA LEU A 55 -16.50 5.09 -1.06
C LEU A 55 -17.59 4.22 -1.71
N GLY A 56 -17.31 2.94 -1.96
CA GLY A 56 -18.29 1.97 -2.47
C GLY A 56 -19.17 1.33 -1.38
N LEU A 57 -18.80 1.48 -0.11
CA LEU A 57 -19.45 0.82 1.02
C LEU A 57 -20.93 1.22 1.18
N PRO A 58 -21.32 2.51 1.09
CA PRO A 58 -22.73 2.91 1.17
C PRO A 58 -23.59 2.29 0.07
N TYR A 59 -23.05 2.18 -1.15
CA TYR A 59 -23.75 1.56 -2.28
C TYR A 59 -23.93 0.05 -2.08
N ALA A 60 -22.89 -0.65 -1.61
CA ALA A 60 -23.01 -2.06 -1.28
C ALA A 60 -24.02 -2.30 -0.15
N MET A 61 -24.04 -1.44 0.87
CA MET A 61 -25.01 -1.50 1.97
C MET A 61 -26.45 -1.23 1.50
N SER A 62 -26.66 -0.37 0.51
CA SER A 62 -28.01 -0.14 -0.04
C SER A 62 -28.53 -1.32 -0.85
N GLU A 63 -27.65 -2.05 -1.55
CA GLU A 63 -28.02 -3.23 -2.34
C GLU A 63 -28.25 -4.47 -1.47
N LEU A 64 -27.39 -4.70 -0.45
CA LEU A 64 -27.55 -5.83 0.47
C LEU A 64 -28.65 -5.59 1.52
N GLY A 65 -28.87 -4.34 1.91
CA GLY A 65 -29.72 -3.98 3.04
C GLY A 65 -29.01 -4.14 4.39
N TRP A 66 -29.62 -3.58 5.44
CA TRP A 66 -29.00 -3.42 6.76
C TRP A 66 -28.58 -4.74 7.42
N GLY A 67 -29.44 -5.75 7.43
CA GLY A 67 -29.18 -7.03 8.11
C GLY A 67 -27.92 -7.74 7.58
N PRO A 68 -27.93 -8.23 6.32
CA PRO A 68 -26.78 -8.92 5.74
C PRO A 68 -25.57 -7.98 5.54
N GLY A 69 -25.78 -6.69 5.30
CA GLY A 69 -24.71 -5.71 5.22
C GLY A 69 -23.92 -5.56 6.52
N VAL A 70 -24.61 -5.40 7.66
CA VAL A 70 -23.97 -5.31 8.99
C VAL A 70 -23.29 -6.63 9.36
N VAL A 71 -23.92 -7.77 9.08
CA VAL A 71 -23.29 -9.08 9.32
C VAL A 71 -22.01 -9.24 8.51
N GLY A 72 -22.03 -8.86 7.23
CA GLY A 72 -20.84 -8.87 6.38
C GLY A 72 -19.71 -7.96 6.91
N LEU A 73 -20.06 -6.78 7.41
CA LEU A 73 -19.10 -5.86 8.02
C LEU A 73 -18.46 -6.43 9.30
N ILE A 74 -19.27 -7.04 10.18
CA ILE A 74 -18.76 -7.66 11.41
C ILE A 74 -17.84 -8.84 11.09
N LEU A 75 -18.24 -9.70 10.15
CA LEU A 75 -17.41 -10.84 9.72
C LEU A 75 -16.10 -10.37 9.10
N SER A 76 -16.16 -9.37 8.22
CA SER A 76 -14.96 -8.74 7.63
C SER A 76 -14.03 -8.21 8.72
N TRP A 77 -14.58 -7.47 9.69
CA TRP A 77 -13.82 -6.92 10.82
C TRP A 77 -13.12 -8.01 11.66
N VAL A 78 -13.83 -9.09 12.00
CA VAL A 78 -13.24 -10.22 12.75
C VAL A 78 -12.11 -10.87 11.96
N ILE A 79 -12.30 -11.10 10.66
CA ILE A 79 -11.27 -11.68 9.78
C ILE A 79 -10.06 -10.74 9.70
N THR A 80 -10.27 -9.44 9.52
CA THR A 80 -9.17 -8.44 9.47
C THR A 80 -8.39 -8.38 10.78
N LEU A 81 -9.06 -8.41 11.94
CA LEU A 81 -8.36 -8.44 13.23
C LEU A 81 -7.54 -9.72 13.40
N TYR A 82 -8.10 -10.87 13.00
CA TYR A 82 -7.40 -12.14 13.06
C TYR A 82 -6.16 -12.15 12.15
N THR A 83 -6.27 -11.66 10.91
CA THR A 83 -5.12 -11.60 10.01
C THR A 83 -4.05 -10.61 10.46
N PHE A 84 -4.43 -9.45 11.04
CA PHE A 84 -3.46 -8.54 11.66
C PHE A 84 -2.74 -9.18 12.84
N TRP A 85 -3.46 -9.90 13.69
CA TRP A 85 -2.84 -10.65 14.78
C TRP A 85 -1.80 -11.63 14.26
N GLN A 86 -2.14 -12.42 13.25
CA GLN A 86 -1.20 -13.36 12.63
C GLN A 86 0.01 -12.65 12.02
N MET A 87 -0.20 -11.52 11.35
CA MET A 87 0.89 -10.76 10.74
C MET A 87 1.88 -10.26 11.81
N ILE A 88 1.40 -9.79 12.96
CA ILE A 88 2.25 -9.31 14.07
C ILE A 88 3.06 -10.48 14.64
N GLU A 89 2.43 -11.63 14.89
CA GLU A 89 3.13 -12.79 15.45
C GLU A 89 4.21 -13.33 14.48
N MET A 90 3.87 -13.39 13.18
CA MET A 90 4.79 -13.89 12.15
C MET A 90 5.98 -12.96 11.90
N HIS A 91 5.84 -11.69 12.21
CA HIS A 91 6.82 -10.66 11.94
C HIS A 91 8.07 -10.77 12.84
N GLU A 92 7.93 -11.36 14.04
CA GLU A 92 9.03 -11.67 14.99
C GLU A 92 9.10 -13.17 15.35
N MET A 93 8.68 -14.06 14.44
CA MET A 93 8.58 -15.51 14.72
C MET A 93 9.91 -16.19 15.07
N PHE A 94 11.05 -15.64 14.63
CA PHE A 94 12.39 -16.17 14.97
C PHE A 94 13.19 -15.12 15.73
N GLU A 95 13.76 -15.52 16.87
CA GLU A 95 14.65 -14.67 17.67
C GLU A 95 15.82 -14.16 16.82
N GLY A 96 15.95 -12.84 16.71
CA GLY A 96 17.05 -12.19 16.01
C GLY A 96 16.79 -11.80 14.55
N LYS A 97 15.65 -12.16 13.94
CA LYS A 97 15.31 -11.71 12.57
C LYS A 97 13.87 -11.20 12.45
N ARG A 98 13.77 -9.94 12.04
CA ARG A 98 12.52 -9.24 11.76
C ARG A 98 12.14 -9.40 10.28
N PHE A 99 10.93 -9.85 9.98
CA PHE A 99 10.46 -9.99 8.59
C PHE A 99 9.62 -8.80 8.17
N ASP A 100 10.25 -7.76 7.65
CA ASP A 100 9.55 -6.53 7.25
C ASP A 100 8.80 -6.67 5.89
N ARG A 101 8.97 -7.78 5.16
CA ARG A 101 8.35 -8.00 3.83
C ARG A 101 7.61 -9.33 3.69
N TYR A 102 6.48 -9.29 2.97
CA TYR A 102 5.67 -10.49 2.69
C TYR A 102 6.44 -11.59 1.95
N HIS A 103 7.32 -11.26 1.01
CA HIS A 103 8.05 -12.28 0.27
C HIS A 103 9.12 -12.97 1.13
N GLU A 104 9.74 -12.26 2.09
CA GLU A 104 10.69 -12.85 3.04
C GLU A 104 9.98 -13.81 3.98
N LEU A 105 8.80 -13.40 4.47
CA LEU A 105 7.94 -14.25 5.27
C LEU A 105 7.48 -15.50 4.48
N GLY A 106 7.09 -15.31 3.23
CA GLY A 106 6.73 -16.40 2.33
C GLY A 106 7.89 -17.36 2.09
N GLN A 107 9.11 -16.84 1.94
CA GLN A 107 10.32 -17.66 1.79
C GLN A 107 10.68 -18.43 3.07
N ALA A 108 10.42 -17.85 4.24
CA ALA A 108 10.58 -18.53 5.52
C ALA A 108 9.56 -19.68 5.70
N ALA A 109 8.29 -19.46 5.33
CA ALA A 109 7.23 -20.45 5.51
C ALA A 109 7.21 -21.56 4.44
N PHE A 110 7.43 -21.21 3.17
CA PHE A 110 7.27 -22.13 2.02
C PHE A 110 8.60 -22.46 1.31
N GLY A 111 9.72 -21.89 1.77
CA GLY A 111 11.04 -22.06 1.20
C GLY A 111 11.42 -21.01 0.15
N LYS A 112 12.72 -20.84 -0.09
CA LYS A 112 13.33 -19.72 -0.85
C LYS A 112 12.75 -19.46 -2.24
N LYS A 113 12.36 -20.51 -2.97
CA LYS A 113 11.82 -20.38 -4.34
C LYS A 113 10.30 -20.39 -4.35
N LEU A 114 9.68 -21.35 -3.66
CA LEU A 114 8.22 -21.54 -3.70
C LEU A 114 7.50 -20.33 -3.07
N GLY A 115 7.99 -19.85 -1.91
CA GLY A 115 7.41 -18.68 -1.24
C GLY A 115 7.43 -17.42 -2.09
N LEU A 116 8.53 -17.19 -2.81
CA LEU A 116 8.66 -16.04 -3.70
C LEU A 116 7.71 -16.13 -4.90
N TYR A 117 7.62 -17.30 -5.54
CA TYR A 117 6.73 -17.52 -6.69
C TYR A 117 5.24 -17.46 -6.35
N ILE A 118 4.85 -17.69 -5.09
CA ILE A 118 3.46 -17.60 -4.66
C ILE A 118 3.12 -16.18 -4.21
N VAL A 119 3.94 -15.61 -3.31
CA VAL A 119 3.60 -14.34 -2.65
C VAL A 119 3.74 -13.15 -3.58
N VAL A 120 4.80 -13.09 -4.40
CA VAL A 120 5.06 -11.91 -5.24
C VAL A 120 3.98 -11.71 -6.31
N PRO A 121 3.53 -12.72 -7.08
CA PRO A 121 2.47 -12.52 -8.04
C PRO A 121 1.14 -12.13 -7.40
N LEU A 122 0.81 -12.72 -6.23
CA LEU A 122 -0.41 -12.37 -5.50
C LEU A 122 -0.36 -10.91 -5.02
N GLN A 123 0.77 -10.48 -4.45
CA GLN A 123 0.97 -9.10 -4.01
C GLN A 123 0.88 -8.12 -5.18
N LEU A 124 1.51 -8.42 -6.32
CA LEU A 124 1.45 -7.58 -7.51
C LEU A 124 0.04 -7.48 -8.09
N LEU A 125 -0.72 -8.58 -8.07
CA LEU A 125 -2.11 -8.59 -8.53
C LEU A 125 -2.97 -7.68 -7.66
N VAL A 126 -2.89 -7.83 -6.34
CA VAL A 126 -3.64 -7.00 -5.39
C VAL A 126 -3.27 -5.52 -5.54
N GLU A 127 -1.98 -5.20 -5.57
CA GLU A 127 -1.51 -3.81 -5.69
C GLU A 127 -1.90 -3.17 -7.02
N THR A 128 -1.76 -3.90 -8.13
CA THR A 128 -2.15 -3.39 -9.45
C THR A 128 -3.66 -3.14 -9.51
N SER A 129 -4.47 -4.03 -8.92
CA SER A 129 -5.92 -3.84 -8.86
C SER A 129 -6.30 -2.60 -8.03
N ALA A 130 -5.64 -2.39 -6.89
CA ALA A 130 -5.84 -1.21 -6.06
C ALA A 130 -5.51 0.06 -6.84
N CYS A 131 -4.35 0.12 -7.49
CA CYS A 131 -3.94 1.25 -8.33
C CYS A 131 -5.00 1.61 -9.40
N ILE A 132 -5.56 0.60 -10.09
CA ILE A 132 -6.61 0.83 -11.09
C ILE A 132 -7.86 1.43 -10.45
N VAL A 133 -8.33 0.86 -9.34
CA VAL A 133 -9.53 1.34 -8.63
C VAL A 133 -9.34 2.78 -8.14
N TYR A 134 -8.18 3.11 -7.58
CA TYR A 134 -7.85 4.48 -7.15
C TYR A 134 -7.82 5.46 -8.32
N MET A 135 -7.25 5.06 -9.45
CA MET A 135 -7.16 5.92 -10.63
C MET A 135 -8.55 6.24 -11.23
N VAL A 136 -9.44 5.25 -11.27
CA VAL A 136 -10.84 5.43 -11.70
C VAL A 136 -11.61 6.31 -10.72
N THR A 137 -11.52 6.02 -9.42
CA THR A 137 -12.24 6.75 -8.37
C THR A 137 -11.78 8.21 -8.27
N GLY A 138 -10.47 8.46 -8.40
CA GLY A 138 -9.90 9.80 -8.47
C GLY A 138 -10.39 10.58 -9.69
N GLY A 139 -10.43 9.94 -10.86
CA GLY A 139 -11.00 10.54 -12.08
C GLY A 139 -12.48 10.87 -11.96
N GLU A 140 -13.29 10.02 -11.33
CA GLU A 140 -14.71 10.30 -11.06
C GLU A 140 -14.90 11.48 -10.12
N SER A 141 -14.07 11.56 -9.08
CA SER A 141 -14.07 12.68 -8.14
C SER A 141 -13.74 14.00 -8.84
N LEU A 142 -12.71 14.00 -9.70
CA LEU A 142 -12.33 15.18 -10.47
C LEU A 142 -13.41 15.64 -11.45
N LYS A 143 -14.11 14.68 -12.09
CA LYS A 143 -15.26 14.98 -12.94
C LYS A 143 -16.38 15.66 -12.14
N LYS A 144 -16.70 15.17 -10.94
CA LYS A 144 -17.72 15.78 -10.07
C LYS A 144 -17.33 17.20 -9.65
N ILE A 145 -16.06 17.42 -9.27
CA ILE A 145 -15.53 18.76 -8.94
C ILE A 145 -15.68 19.71 -10.12
N HIS A 146 -15.31 19.27 -11.33
CA HIS A 146 -15.46 20.07 -12.54
C HIS A 146 -16.93 20.44 -12.80
N GLN A 147 -17.85 19.48 -12.65
CA GLN A 147 -19.29 19.73 -12.80
C GLN A 147 -19.83 20.75 -11.79
N LEU A 148 -19.37 20.69 -10.54
CA LEU A 148 -19.77 21.63 -9.49
C LEU A 148 -19.19 23.04 -9.71
N SER A 149 -17.97 23.15 -10.24
CA SER A 149 -17.27 24.43 -10.44
C SER A 149 -17.77 25.22 -11.64
N VAL A 150 -18.06 24.54 -12.76
CA VAL A 150 -18.45 25.20 -14.02
C VAL A 150 -19.95 25.52 -14.07
N GLY A 151 -20.76 24.90 -13.21
CA GLY A 151 -22.23 24.98 -13.26
C GLY A 151 -22.82 24.35 -14.54
N ASP A 152 -24.14 24.31 -14.65
CA ASP A 152 -24.89 23.74 -15.79
C ASP A 152 -24.73 24.52 -17.13
N TYR A 153 -23.68 25.33 -17.28
CA TYR A 153 -23.31 25.85 -18.59
C TYR A 153 -22.89 24.67 -19.47
N GLU A 154 -23.27 24.70 -20.75
CA GLU A 154 -23.02 23.67 -21.76
C GLU A 154 -21.52 23.42 -22.03
N CYS A 155 -20.81 22.96 -21.02
CA CYS A 155 -19.45 22.50 -21.13
C CYS A 155 -19.53 21.13 -21.80
N LYS A 156 -18.95 21.06 -23.00
CA LYS A 156 -18.84 19.85 -23.83
C LYS A 156 -18.66 18.62 -22.94
N LYS A 157 -19.62 17.68 -22.94
CA LYS A 157 -19.62 16.50 -22.05
C LYS A 157 -18.31 15.72 -22.19
N LEU A 158 -17.32 16.05 -21.36
CA LEU A 158 -16.04 15.38 -21.34
C LEU A 158 -16.25 13.97 -20.82
N LYS A 159 -15.76 12.98 -21.57
CA LYS A 159 -15.81 11.57 -21.14
C LYS A 159 -14.96 11.40 -19.88
N ILE A 160 -15.39 10.52 -18.98
CA ILE A 160 -14.68 10.16 -17.75
C ILE A 160 -13.20 9.79 -18.00
N GLN A 161 -12.91 9.17 -19.13
CA GLN A 161 -11.55 8.81 -19.58
C GLN A 161 -10.57 9.98 -19.56
N HIS A 162 -11.01 11.21 -19.89
CA HIS A 162 -10.14 12.38 -19.87
C HIS A 162 -9.79 12.80 -18.45
N PHE A 163 -10.74 12.72 -17.51
CA PHE A 163 -10.49 13.03 -16.11
C PHE A 163 -9.60 11.99 -15.43
N ILE A 164 -9.76 10.71 -15.79
CA ILE A 164 -8.85 9.64 -15.36
C ILE A 164 -7.43 9.92 -15.86
N LEU A 165 -7.27 10.32 -17.13
CA LEU A 165 -5.96 10.64 -17.69
C LEU A 165 -5.31 11.84 -16.99
N ILE A 166 -6.07 12.91 -16.74
CA ILE A 166 -5.58 14.09 -16.00
C ILE A 166 -5.11 13.69 -14.59
N PHE A 167 -5.91 12.89 -13.88
CA PHE A 167 -5.56 12.39 -12.56
C PHE A 167 -4.29 11.51 -12.62
N ALA A 168 -4.22 10.57 -13.57
CA ALA A 168 -3.06 9.71 -13.79
C ALA A 168 -1.79 10.52 -14.11
N SER A 169 -1.87 11.53 -14.98
CA SER A 169 -0.74 12.41 -15.29
C SER A 169 -0.25 13.17 -14.06
N SER A 170 -1.16 13.67 -13.22
CA SER A 170 -0.77 14.32 -11.96
C SER A 170 -0.06 13.36 -11.00
N GLN A 171 -0.57 12.14 -10.84
CA GLN A 171 0.04 11.09 -10.01
C GLN A 171 1.38 10.61 -10.55
N PHE A 172 1.53 10.56 -11.87
CA PHE A 172 2.79 10.24 -12.52
C PHE A 172 3.85 11.31 -12.22
N VAL A 173 3.51 12.60 -12.33
CA VAL A 173 4.42 13.70 -11.98
C VAL A 173 4.78 13.65 -10.49
N LEU A 174 3.82 13.37 -9.60
CA LEU A 174 4.08 13.18 -8.18
C LEU A 174 4.99 11.97 -7.91
N SER A 175 4.84 10.88 -8.67
CA SER A 175 5.72 9.69 -8.58
C SER A 175 7.17 9.99 -8.99
N LEU A 176 7.42 11.07 -9.74
CA LEU A 176 8.77 11.52 -10.07
C LEU A 176 9.44 12.29 -8.92
N LEU A 177 8.68 12.75 -7.92
CA LEU A 177 9.21 13.39 -6.71
C LEU A 177 9.76 12.33 -5.76
N LYS A 178 11.04 11.99 -5.95
CA LYS A 178 11.76 10.93 -5.22
C LYS A 178 12.01 11.19 -3.72
N ASN A 179 11.56 12.32 -3.17
CA ASN A 179 11.96 12.76 -1.84
C ASN A 179 10.76 13.27 -1.03
N PHE A 180 10.49 12.64 0.14
CA PHE A 180 9.41 13.02 1.05
C PHE A 180 9.43 14.52 1.41
N ASN A 181 10.62 15.14 1.42
CA ASN A 181 10.77 16.57 1.71
C ASN A 181 10.13 17.51 0.66
N SER A 182 9.97 17.07 -0.60
CA SER A 182 9.21 17.81 -1.63
C SER A 182 7.70 17.61 -1.52
N ILE A 183 7.25 16.45 -1.01
CA ILE A 183 5.83 16.16 -0.79
C ILE A 183 5.28 17.01 0.36
N SER A 184 6.10 17.32 1.37
CA SER A 184 5.77 18.27 2.44
C SER A 184 5.25 19.61 1.92
N GLY A 185 5.84 20.13 0.84
CA GLY A 185 5.43 21.38 0.20
C GLY A 185 4.08 21.29 -0.50
N VAL A 186 3.82 20.19 -1.20
CA VAL A 186 2.50 19.93 -1.82
C VAL A 186 1.43 19.76 -0.75
N SER A 187 1.76 19.08 0.35
CA SER A 187 0.86 18.86 1.49
C SER A 187 0.55 20.16 2.23
N LEU A 188 1.52 21.07 2.36
CA LEU A 188 1.32 22.42 2.91
C LEU A 188 0.33 23.23 2.06
N VAL A 189 0.49 23.22 0.73
CA VAL A 189 -0.43 23.91 -0.19
C VAL A 189 -1.83 23.31 -0.12
N ALA A 190 -1.94 21.98 -0.07
CA ALA A 190 -3.23 21.30 0.09
C ALA A 190 -3.90 21.66 1.43
N ALA A 191 -3.14 21.70 2.53
CA ALA A 191 -3.65 22.10 3.84
C ALA A 191 -4.17 23.55 3.83
N VAL A 192 -3.43 24.48 3.21
CA VAL A 192 -3.86 25.88 3.07
C VAL A 192 -5.13 26.00 2.22
N MET A 193 -5.23 25.24 1.14
CA MET A 193 -6.43 25.22 0.29
C MET A 193 -7.64 24.61 1.00
N SER A 194 -7.45 23.71 1.95
CA SER A 194 -8.52 23.09 2.75
C SER A 194 -8.99 23.95 3.93
N MET A 195 -8.28 25.02 4.29
CA MET A 195 -8.64 25.94 5.38
C MET A 195 -9.57 27.08 4.95
N ARG A 196 -10.28 26.93 3.84
CA ARG A 196 -11.31 27.87 3.36
C ARG A 196 -12.58 27.13 3.04
#